data_AF-A0A0B6YGY7-F1
#
_entry.id   AF-A0A0B6YGY7-F1
#
_cell.length_a   1.000
_cell.length_b   1.000
_cell.length_c   1.000
_cell.angle_alpha   90.00
_cell.angle_beta   90.00
_cell.angle_gamma   90.00
#
_symmetry.space_group_name_H-M   'P 1'
#
loop_
_entity.id
_entity.type
_entity.pdbx_description
1 polymer ?
#
loop_
_entity_poly.entity_id
_entity_poly.type
_entity_poly.pdbx_seq_one_letter_code
_entity_poly.pdbx_strand_id
1 'polypeptide(L)'
;GEGPQRVKANLNQPINDNKWHEVRLIRSETYKQLLRVDDNTPTIDDLSGAKNNKFDLQGHLYVGGVRKTMYPSLPKNIFSQHG
;
A
#
# COMPACT_ATOMS: atom_id res chain seq x y z
N GLY A 1 0.31 -7.67 15.78
CA GLY A 1 1.01 -7.55 14.48
C GLY A 1 2.46 -7.17 14.71
N GLU A 2 3.27 -7.16 13.66
CA GLU A 2 4.73 -6.87 13.76
C GLU A 2 5.09 -5.40 13.51
N GLY A 3 4.09 -4.53 13.57
CA GLY A 3 4.22 -3.13 13.22
C GLY A 3 4.00 -2.86 11.73
N PRO A 4 4.05 -1.59 11.33
CA PRO A 4 3.76 -1.16 9.97
C PRO A 4 4.94 -1.40 9.02
N GLN A 5 4.63 -1.89 7.82
CA GLN A 5 5.59 -2.08 6.72
C GLN A 5 5.25 -1.16 5.56
N ARG A 6 6.27 -0.62 4.88
CA ARG A 6 6.10 0.28 3.73
C ARG A 6 6.74 -0.33 2.49
N VAL A 7 5.93 -0.61 1.48
CA VAL A 7 6.36 -1.05 0.16
C VAL A 7 6.21 0.12 -0.81
N LYS A 8 7.25 0.39 -1.59
CA LYS A 8 7.25 1.45 -2.61
C LYS A 8 7.34 0.80 -3.99
N ALA A 9 6.48 1.21 -4.91
CA ALA A 9 6.54 0.74 -6.29
C ALA A 9 7.86 1.19 -6.93
N ASN A 10 8.45 0.30 -7.73
CA ASN A 10 9.55 0.65 -8.62
C ASN A 10 8.96 1.43 -9.80
N LEU A 11 9.19 2.74 -9.82
CA LEU A 11 8.68 3.65 -10.84
C LEU A 11 9.84 4.25 -11.62
N ASN A 12 9.78 4.17 -12.94
CA ASN A 12 10.73 4.85 -13.81
C ASN A 12 10.45 6.36 -13.93
N GLN A 13 9.18 6.76 -13.74
CA GLN A 13 8.72 8.15 -13.85
C GLN A 13 7.65 8.45 -12.79
N PRO A 14 7.46 9.72 -12.39
CA PRO A 14 6.34 10.13 -11.55
C PRO A 14 4.99 9.86 -12.23
N ILE A 15 3.99 9.42 -11.46
CA ILE A 15 2.65 9.04 -11.97
C ILE A 15 1.58 10.12 -11.76
N ASN A 16 1.98 11.30 -11.28
CA ASN A 16 1.12 12.48 -11.14
C ASN A 16 1.16 13.34 -12.41
N ASP A 17 1.07 12.70 -13.57
CA ASP A 17 1.26 13.31 -14.90
C ASP A 17 -0.06 13.55 -15.66
N ASN A 18 -1.20 13.44 -14.96
CA ASN A 18 -2.55 13.56 -15.49
C ASN A 18 -2.93 12.49 -16.54
N LYS A 19 -2.30 11.30 -16.48
CA LYS A 19 -2.71 10.12 -17.26
C LYS A 19 -3.30 9.03 -16.37
N TRP A 20 -3.97 8.08 -17.03
CA TRP A 20 -4.43 6.85 -16.40
C TRP A 20 -3.25 5.91 -16.17
N HIS A 21 -3.18 5.35 -14.97
CA HIS A 21 -2.21 4.34 -14.57
C HIS A 21 -2.93 3.14 -13.95
N GLU A 22 -2.41 1.94 -14.18
CA GLU A 22 -2.91 0.71 -13.57
C GLU A 22 -2.08 0.37 -12.32
N VAL A 23 -2.72 0.27 -11.15
CA VAL A 23 -2.05 -0.15 -9.91
C VAL A 23 -2.51 -1.55 -9.52
N ARG A 24 -1.56 -2.46 -9.33
CA ARG A 24 -1.81 -3.84 -8.91
C ARG A 24 -1.09 -4.14 -7.60
N LEU A 25 -1.86 -4.53 -6.58
CA LEU A 25 -1.37 -5.08 -5.32
C LEU A 25 -1.87 -6.52 -5.19
N ILE A 26 -0.96 -7.49 -5.23
CA ILE A 26 -1.29 -8.91 -5.25
C ILE A 26 -0.54 -9.59 -4.10
N ARG A 27 -1.24 -10.48 -3.39
CA ARG A 27 -0.63 -11.41 -2.45
C ARG A 27 -0.62 -12.79 -3.08
N SER A 28 0.49 -13.13 -3.74
CA SER A 28 0.60 -14.38 -4.52
C SER A 28 0.77 -15.61 -3.63
N GLU A 29 1.43 -15.42 -2.48
CA GLU A 29 1.72 -16.48 -1.51
C GLU A 29 1.54 -15.92 -0.10
N THR A 30 1.47 -16.81 0.89
CA THR A 30 1.31 -16.43 2.31
C THR A 30 2.34 -15.40 2.75
N TYR A 31 3.57 -15.47 2.23
CA TYR A 31 4.69 -14.63 2.65
C TYR A 31 5.22 -13.73 1.52
N LYS A 32 4.44 -13.50 0.46
CA LYS A 32 4.91 -12.71 -0.67
C LYS A 32 3.81 -11.80 -1.18
N GLN A 33 4.11 -10.51 -1.24
CA GLN A 33 3.25 -9.52 -1.87
C GLN A 33 3.99 -8.76 -2.98
N LEU A 34 3.24 -8.37 -4.00
CA LEU A 34 3.72 -7.76 -5.22
C LEU A 34 2.99 -6.44 -5.42
N LEU A 35 3.74 -5.36 -5.58
CA LEU A 35 3.22 -4.05 -5.96
C LEU A 35 3.76 -3.69 -7.34
N ARG A 36 2.86 -3.47 -8.30
CA ARG A 36 3.20 -3.04 -9.66
C ARG A 36 2.35 -1.85 -10.08
N VAL A 37 2.97 -0.91 -10.80
CA VAL A 37 2.28 0.16 -11.51
C VAL A 37 2.60 0.03 -12.99
N ASP A 38 1.56 -0.01 -13.83
CA ASP A 38 1.63 -0.25 -15.27
C ASP A 38 2.46 -1.51 -15.61
N ASP A 39 3.41 -1.36 -16.52
CA ASP A 39 4.36 -2.38 -16.96
C ASP A 39 5.74 -2.27 -16.27
N ASN A 40 5.85 -1.44 -15.23
CA ASN A 40 7.09 -1.37 -14.46
C ASN A 40 7.38 -2.73 -13.77
N THR A 41 8.67 -2.99 -13.51
CA THR A 41 9.09 -4.18 -12.77
C THR A 41 8.41 -4.19 -11.39
N PRO A 42 7.74 -5.29 -10.98
CA PRO A 42 7.05 -5.33 -9.70
C PRO A 42 8.04 -5.20 -8.54
N THR A 43 7.65 -4.45 -7.50
CA THR A 43 8.31 -4.55 -6.20
C THR A 43 7.82 -5.80 -5.50
N ILE A 44 8.74 -6.69 -5.14
CA ILE A 44 8.48 -7.87 -4.32
C ILE A 44 8.76 -7.50 -2.88
N ASP A 45 7.79 -7.72 -2.01
CA ASP A 45 7.98 -7.62 -0.58
C ASP A 45 7.87 -9.03 0.02
N ASP A 46 9.00 -9.49 0.55
CA ASP A 46 9.19 -10.81 1.14
C ASP A 46 8.92 -10.74 2.66
N LEU A 47 7.91 -11.49 3.08
CA LEU A 47 7.42 -11.57 4.45
C LEU A 47 7.79 -12.91 5.11
N SER A 48 8.74 -13.68 4.56
CA SER A 48 9.11 -15.01 5.06
C SER A 48 9.58 -15.03 6.52
N GLY A 49 10.14 -13.92 7.01
CA GLY A 49 10.51 -13.74 8.42
C GLY A 49 9.36 -13.28 9.33
N ALA A 50 8.19 -12.96 8.77
CA ALA A 50 7.08 -12.41 9.54
C ALA A 50 6.29 -13.51 10.27
N LYS A 51 6.16 -13.39 11.60
CA LYS A 51 5.36 -14.33 12.40
C LYS A 51 3.87 -14.12 12.18
N ASN A 52 3.47 -12.92 11.77
CA ASN A 52 2.10 -12.58 11.44
C ASN A 52 1.93 -12.42 9.94
N ASN A 53 1.27 -13.38 9.31
CA ASN A 53 1.04 -13.43 7.86
C ASN A 53 -0.43 -13.21 7.49
N LYS A 54 -1.27 -12.74 8.40
CA LYS A 54 -2.68 -12.44 8.13
C LYS A 54 -2.98 -10.97 8.38
N PHE A 55 -3.82 -10.38 7.52
CA PHE A 55 -4.39 -9.07 7.77
C PHE A 55 -5.76 -9.24 8.42
N ASP A 56 -5.82 -9.00 9.73
CA ASP A 56 -7.08 -8.94 10.48
C ASP A 56 -7.67 -7.52 10.37
N LEU A 57 -8.32 -7.26 9.24
CA LEU A 57 -8.96 -5.97 8.97
C LEU A 57 -10.32 -5.87 9.67
N GLN A 58 -10.61 -4.68 10.21
CA GLN A 58 -11.91 -4.34 10.81
C GLN A 58 -12.39 -2.99 10.29
N GLY A 59 -13.71 -2.80 10.20
CA GLY A 59 -14.32 -1.55 9.78
C GLY A 59 -14.47 -1.38 8.27
N HIS A 60 -14.51 -0.14 7.80
CA HIS A 60 -14.75 0.21 6.40
C HIS A 60 -13.47 0.29 5.58
N LEU A 61 -13.57 -0.06 4.29
CA LEU A 61 -12.55 0.22 3.29
C LEU A 61 -12.76 1.63 2.72
N TYR A 62 -11.73 2.45 2.77
CA TYR A 62 -11.74 3.81 2.24
C TYR A 62 -10.83 3.90 1.01
N VAL A 63 -11.32 4.54 -0.05
CA VAL A 63 -10.57 4.81 -1.30
C VAL A 63 -10.69 6.30 -1.61
N GLY A 64 -9.57 6.93 -1.96
CA GLY A 64 -9.51 8.37 -2.27
C GLY A 64 -9.34 9.29 -1.05
N GLY A 65 -9.65 8.83 0.17
CA GLY A 65 -9.45 9.60 1.39
C GLY A 65 -10.32 9.11 2.54
N VAL A 66 -10.23 9.79 3.68
CA VAL A 66 -11.07 9.54 4.87
C VAL A 66 -11.82 10.82 5.26
N ARG A 67 -12.79 10.72 6.18
CA ARG A 67 -13.45 11.91 6.75
C ARG A 67 -12.40 12.86 7.35
N LYS A 68 -12.58 14.17 7.16
CA LYS A 68 -11.64 15.22 7.61
C LYS A 68 -11.25 15.09 9.09
N THR A 69 -12.17 14.65 9.93
CA THR A 69 -11.96 14.44 11.38
C THR A 69 -11.04 13.27 11.72
N MET A 70 -10.76 12.35 10.79
CA MET A 70 -9.91 11.18 11.01
C MET A 70 -8.42 11.44 10.72
N TYR A 71 -8.06 12.42 9.87
CA TYR A 71 -6.66 12.70 9.51
C TYR A 71 -5.72 12.90 10.71
N PRO A 72 -6.09 13.65 11.78
CA PRO A 72 -5.22 13.81 12.96
C PRO A 72 -4.87 12.50 13.70
N SER A 73 -5.64 11.43 13.45
CA SER A 73 -5.48 10.12 14.11
C SER A 73 -4.88 9.04 13.21
N LEU A 74 -4.49 9.37 11.97
CA LEU A 74 -3.91 8.40 11.06
C LEU A 74 -2.55 7.88 11.58
N PRO A 75 -2.21 6.60 11.32
CA PRO A 75 -0.88 6.08 11.59
C PRO A 75 0.22 6.96 10.98
N LYS A 76 1.31 7.17 11.72
CA LYS A 76 2.43 8.06 11.33
C LYS A 76 3.05 7.78 9.97
N ASN A 77 2.92 6.55 9.46
CA ASN A 77 3.47 6.15 8.17
C ASN A 77 2.57 6.49 6.97
N ILE A 78 1.38 7.05 7.22
CA ILE A 78 0.49 7.55 6.18
C ILE A 78 0.85 9.02 5.92
N PHE A 79 1.36 9.29 4.73
CA PHE A 79 1.78 10.64 4.31
C PHE A 79 0.64 11.48 3.73
N SER A 80 -0.43 10.84 3.25
CA SER A 80 -1.62 11.57 2.77
C SER A 80 -2.39 12.12 3.97
N GLN A 81 -2.27 13.43 4.18
CA GLN A 81 -2.84 14.15 5.33
C GLN A 81 -3.95 15.14 4.95
N HIS A 82 -4.13 15.36 3.65
CA HIS A 82 -5.13 16.24 3.08
C HIS A 82 -5.73 15.51 1.87
N GLY A 83 -7.03 15.21 1.97
CA GLY A 83 -7.83 14.70 0.84
C GLY A 83 -8.43 15.84 0.03
#